data_AF-A0A7L6AMV1-F1
#
_entry.id   AF-A0A7L6AMV1-F1
#
_cell.length_a   1.000
_cell.length_b   1.000
_cell.length_c   1.000
_cell.angle_alpha   90.00
_cell.angle_beta   90.00
_cell.angle_gamma   90.00
#
_symmetry.space_group_name_H-M   'P 1'
#
loop_
_entity.id
_entity.type
_entity.pdbx_description
1 polymer ?
#
loop_
_entity_poly.entity_id
_entity_poly.type
_entity_poly.pdbx_seq_one_letter_code
_entity_poly.pdbx_strand_id
1 'polypeptide(L)'
;MHHLQRASGEAVTLPIEGFDPRDLLSGHYLQYQVDYGVENGCDGYIGSASVCLRPTRGIYPRGDLPADCGLFIQGHCDDHGIFLANIERFYIPEEYAQSLEDKVRDHQGELALSVDRQGNAAIRDLLIDGKPWKEVAQTSH
;
A
#
# COMPACT_ATOMS: atom_id res chain seq x y z
N MET A 1 -0.86 -19.66 28.71
CA MET A 1 -0.08 -18.44 28.44
C MET A 1 0.83 -18.72 27.25
N HIS A 2 0.50 -18.27 26.04
CA HIS A 2 1.40 -18.29 24.89
C HIS A 2 1.32 -16.92 24.21
N HIS A 3 2.09 -15.98 24.73
CA HIS A 3 2.48 -14.76 24.02
C HIS A 3 3.80 -15.05 23.29
N LEU A 4 3.95 -14.44 22.11
CA LEU A 4 5.15 -14.30 21.27
C LEU A 4 5.27 -15.26 20.08
N GLN A 5 4.51 -14.95 19.03
CA GLN A 5 5.04 -14.99 17.67
C GLN A 5 4.77 -13.63 17.00
N ARG A 6 5.42 -12.59 17.53
CA ARG A 6 5.54 -11.28 16.84
C ARG A 6 6.88 -11.25 16.13
N ALA A 7 6.91 -11.88 14.96
CA ALA A 7 7.84 -11.67 13.86
C ALA A 7 7.25 -12.49 12.69
N SER A 8 7.25 -12.06 11.45
CA SER A 8 8.47 -11.61 10.79
C SER A 8 8.14 -11.04 9.41
N GLY A 9 7.27 -10.04 9.35
CA GLY A 9 7.19 -9.22 8.15
C GLY A 9 8.25 -8.14 8.24
N GLU A 10 8.99 -7.90 7.16
CA GLU A 10 9.85 -6.73 7.08
C GLU A 10 8.97 -5.49 6.94
N ALA A 11 9.27 -4.47 7.76
CA ALA A 11 8.56 -3.20 7.70
C ALA A 11 9.04 -2.41 6.48
N VAL A 12 8.09 -1.95 5.66
CA VAL A 12 8.38 -1.07 4.53
C VAL A 12 7.35 0.05 4.48
N THR A 13 7.81 1.24 4.13
CA THR A 13 6.95 2.40 3.89
C THR A 13 6.94 2.67 2.39
N LEU A 14 5.76 2.74 1.79
CA LEU A 14 5.58 3.05 0.37
C LEU A 14 4.72 4.31 0.23
N PRO A 15 5.10 5.27 -0.63
CA PRO A 15 4.24 6.40 -0.94
C PRO A 15 2.95 5.94 -1.62
N ILE A 16 1.90 6.72 -1.45
CA ILE A 16 0.64 6.53 -2.15
C ILE A 16 0.17 7.82 -2.80
N GLU A 17 -0.56 7.68 -3.90
CA GLU A 17 -1.06 8.78 -4.72
C GLU A 17 -2.50 8.54 -5.17
N GLY A 18 -3.06 9.55 -5.85
CA GLY A 18 -4.35 9.41 -6.54
C GLY A 18 -5.55 9.18 -5.60
N PHE A 19 -5.51 9.73 -4.39
CA PHE A 19 -6.64 9.68 -3.46
C PHE A 19 -7.91 10.20 -4.14
N ASP A 20 -8.93 9.35 -4.28
CA ASP A 20 -10.26 9.80 -4.73
C ASP A 20 -11.20 9.98 -3.52
N PRO A 21 -11.42 11.23 -3.06
CA PRO A 21 -12.28 11.50 -1.91
C PRO A 21 -13.77 11.18 -2.18
N ARG A 22 -14.17 11.04 -3.45
CA ARG A 22 -15.59 10.80 -3.81
C ARG A 22 -16.05 9.38 -3.48
N ASP A 23 -15.12 8.46 -3.26
CA ASP A 23 -15.41 7.05 -2.97
C ASP A 23 -15.64 6.75 -1.48
N LEU A 24 -15.55 7.74 -0.58
CA LEU A 24 -15.88 7.58 0.84
C LEU A 24 -17.38 7.30 1.10
N LEU A 25 -18.23 7.30 0.07
CA LEU A 25 -19.70 7.33 0.15
C LEU A 25 -20.43 5.98 0.27
N SER A 26 -19.75 4.83 0.42
CA SER A 26 -20.46 3.52 0.45
C SER A 26 -19.92 2.50 1.46
N GLY A 27 -19.19 3.00 2.46
CA GLY A 27 -18.44 2.19 3.42
C GLY A 27 -17.03 2.73 3.41
N HIS A 28 -16.65 3.37 4.50
CA HIS A 28 -15.53 4.30 4.63
C HIS A 28 -14.14 3.70 4.29
N TYR A 29 -13.88 3.45 3.02
CA TYR A 29 -12.59 3.01 2.51
C TYR A 29 -11.96 4.13 1.71
N LEU A 30 -10.72 4.46 2.05
CA LEU A 30 -9.86 5.28 1.22
C LEU A 30 -9.25 4.41 0.14
N GLN A 31 -9.49 4.76 -1.13
CA GLN A 31 -8.84 4.15 -2.28
C GLN A 31 -7.68 5.04 -2.73
N TYR A 32 -6.58 4.41 -3.13
CA TYR A 32 -5.37 5.08 -3.56
C TYR A 32 -4.54 4.15 -4.45
N GLN A 33 -3.58 4.72 -5.15
CA GLN A 33 -2.56 4.00 -5.89
C GLN A 33 -1.28 3.94 -5.07
N VAL A 34 -0.56 2.82 -5.13
CA VAL A 34 0.71 2.64 -4.40
C VAL A 34 1.87 2.90 -5.34
N ASP A 35 2.76 3.80 -4.95
CA ASP A 35 4.02 4.02 -5.65
C ASP A 35 5.06 3.00 -5.16
N TYR A 36 5.27 1.98 -5.98
CA TYR A 36 6.29 0.97 -5.76
C TYR A 36 7.70 1.44 -6.13
N GLY A 37 7.86 2.64 -6.69
CA GLY A 37 9.11 3.22 -7.19
C GLY A 37 9.65 2.46 -8.40
N VAL A 38 8.77 2.06 -9.31
CA VAL A 38 9.08 1.36 -10.57
C VAL A 38 8.42 2.09 -11.73
N GLU A 39 9.18 2.33 -12.81
CA GLU A 39 8.64 2.90 -14.04
C GLU A 39 8.09 1.79 -14.94
N ASN A 40 6.95 2.03 -15.60
CA ASN A 40 6.25 1.11 -16.53
C ASN A 40 5.80 -0.22 -15.89
N GLY A 41 4.73 -0.16 -15.11
CA GLY A 41 4.10 -1.34 -14.52
C GLY A 41 3.42 -2.21 -15.59
N CYS A 42 3.75 -3.50 -15.60
CA CYS A 42 3.03 -4.57 -16.30
C CYS A 42 3.11 -4.64 -17.84
N ASP A 43 3.51 -3.61 -18.59
CA ASP A 43 3.72 -3.67 -20.07
C ASP A 43 2.59 -4.39 -20.86
N GLY A 44 1.33 -4.22 -20.44
CA GLY A 44 0.16 -4.89 -21.05
C GLY A 44 0.00 -6.37 -20.71
N TYR A 45 0.83 -6.92 -19.82
CA TYR A 45 0.63 -8.22 -19.20
C TYR A 45 -0.50 -8.16 -18.17
N ILE A 46 -1.40 -9.14 -18.22
CA ILE A 46 -2.49 -9.33 -17.27
C ILE A 46 -2.26 -10.66 -16.56
N GLY A 47 -2.28 -10.66 -15.23
CA GLY A 47 -2.06 -11.87 -14.42
C GLY A 47 -1.08 -11.67 -13.28
N SER A 48 -0.62 -12.77 -12.67
CA SER A 48 0.25 -12.72 -11.50
C SER A 48 1.61 -12.06 -11.78
N ALA A 49 2.00 -11.16 -10.90
CA ALA A 49 3.27 -10.46 -10.97
C ALA A 49 3.85 -10.28 -9.56
N SER A 50 5.11 -9.86 -9.49
CA SER A 50 5.75 -9.49 -8.24
C SER A 50 6.56 -8.22 -8.41
N VAL A 51 6.57 -7.37 -7.41
CA VAL A 51 7.42 -6.19 -7.34
C VAL A 51 8.58 -6.50 -6.41
N CYS A 52 9.80 -6.46 -6.93
CA CYS A 52 10.98 -6.44 -6.08
C CYS A 52 11.15 -5.03 -5.52
N LEU A 53 11.43 -4.91 -4.22
CA LEU A 53 11.71 -3.65 -3.54
C LEU A 53 13.20 -3.48 -3.23
N ARG A 54 13.94 -4.59 -3.08
CA ARG A 54 15.38 -4.62 -2.87
C ARG A 54 16.03 -5.90 -3.41
N PRO A 55 17.27 -5.84 -3.94
CA PRO A 55 18.14 -4.66 -3.96
C PRO A 55 17.76 -3.62 -5.01
N THR A 56 17.18 -4.07 -6.13
CA THR A 56 16.76 -3.22 -7.24
C THR A 56 15.25 -3.28 -7.37
N ARG A 57 14.61 -2.10 -7.43
CA ARG A 57 13.17 -2.02 -7.65
C ARG A 57 12.83 -2.42 -9.07
N GLY A 58 11.83 -3.27 -9.24
CA GLY A 58 11.39 -3.73 -10.56
C GLY A 58 10.12 -4.56 -10.48
N ILE A 59 9.34 -4.55 -11.55
CA ILE A 59 8.16 -5.41 -11.69
C ILE A 59 8.49 -6.64 -12.53
N TYR A 60 8.04 -7.80 -12.07
CA TYR A 60 8.34 -9.11 -12.65
C TYR A 60 7.04 -9.90 -12.85
N PRO A 61 6.43 -9.77 -14.04
CA PRO A 61 5.35 -10.64 -14.49
C PRO A 61 5.73 -12.14 -14.44
N ARG A 62 4.73 -13.03 -14.37
CA ARG A 62 4.90 -14.50 -14.47
C ARG A 62 5.79 -15.15 -13.41
N GLY A 63 6.16 -14.42 -12.36
CA GLY A 63 7.04 -14.93 -11.32
C GLY A 63 8.52 -14.96 -11.73
N ASP A 64 8.91 -14.16 -12.72
CA ASP A 64 10.31 -13.99 -13.18
C ASP A 64 11.17 -13.17 -12.16
N LEU A 65 10.93 -13.37 -10.86
CA LEU A 65 11.58 -12.61 -9.79
C LEU A 65 13.08 -13.00 -9.66
N PRO A 66 14.01 -12.03 -9.60
CA PRO A 66 15.43 -12.31 -9.43
C PRO A 66 15.73 -13.07 -8.13
N ALA A 67 16.66 -14.02 -8.19
CA ALA A 67 17.03 -14.85 -7.03
C ALA A 67 17.67 -14.04 -5.89
N ASP A 68 18.22 -12.87 -6.17
CA ASP A 68 18.80 -11.94 -5.21
C ASP A 68 17.78 -10.92 -4.65
N CYS A 69 16.52 -10.98 -5.09
CA CYS A 69 15.47 -10.12 -4.54
C CYS A 69 15.11 -10.55 -3.11
N GLY A 70 15.63 -9.80 -2.13
CA GLY A 70 15.47 -10.10 -0.71
C GLY A 70 14.17 -9.57 -0.09
N LEU A 71 13.51 -8.60 -0.74
CA LEU A 71 12.23 -8.05 -0.31
C LEU A 71 11.37 -7.79 -1.54
N PHE A 72 10.20 -8.44 -1.61
CA PHE A 72 9.28 -8.32 -2.74
C PHE A 72 7.82 -8.38 -2.25
N ILE A 73 6.91 -7.86 -3.08
CA ILE A 73 5.47 -7.93 -2.86
C ILE A 73 4.86 -8.72 -4.02
N GLN A 74 3.99 -9.69 -3.71
CA GLN A 74 3.21 -10.42 -4.70
C GLN A 74 1.89 -9.71 -4.98
N GLY A 75 1.44 -9.80 -6.22
CA GLY A 75 0.18 -9.22 -6.66
C GLY A 75 -0.18 -9.68 -8.06
N HIS A 76 -0.90 -8.83 -8.76
CA HIS A 76 -1.31 -9.08 -10.13
C HIS A 76 -1.37 -7.78 -10.92
N CYS A 77 -1.18 -7.90 -12.22
CA CYS A 77 -1.44 -6.84 -13.17
C CYS A 77 -2.89 -6.94 -13.66
N ASP A 78 -3.61 -5.82 -13.63
CA ASP A 78 -4.96 -5.71 -14.19
C ASP A 78 -4.94 -5.43 -15.71
N ASP A 79 -6.13 -5.27 -16.30
CA ASP A 79 -6.31 -4.97 -17.73
C ASP A 79 -5.93 -3.53 -18.11
N HIS A 80 -5.67 -2.67 -17.13
CA HIS A 80 -5.17 -1.31 -17.31
C HIS A 80 -3.65 -1.21 -17.17
N GLY A 81 -2.96 -2.33 -16.89
CA GLY A 81 -1.51 -2.36 -16.66
C GLY A 81 -1.09 -1.87 -15.27
N ILE A 82 -2.03 -1.84 -14.31
CA ILE A 82 -1.75 -1.44 -12.94
C ILE A 82 -1.42 -2.69 -12.12
N PHE A 83 -0.36 -2.62 -11.33
CA PHE A 83 -0.04 -3.66 -10.36
C PHE A 83 -0.83 -3.47 -9.07
N LEU A 84 -1.56 -4.50 -8.68
CA LEU A 84 -2.41 -4.55 -7.50
C LEU A 84 -1.97 -5.68 -6.56
N ALA A 85 -1.69 -5.34 -5.31
CA ALA A 85 -1.29 -6.25 -4.24
C ALA A 85 -2.36 -6.41 -3.15
N ASN A 86 -3.61 -6.00 -3.41
CA ASN A 86 -4.73 -6.00 -2.47
C ASN A 86 -4.50 -5.11 -1.24
N ILE A 87 -3.67 -4.08 -1.40
CA ILE A 87 -3.37 -3.06 -0.39
C ILE A 87 -3.80 -1.67 -0.87
N GLU A 88 -4.60 -1.57 -1.93
CA GLU A 88 -5.01 -0.31 -2.58
C GLU A 88 -6.23 0.33 -1.90
N ARG A 89 -6.64 -0.21 -0.75
CA ARG A 89 -7.74 0.32 0.05
C ARG A 89 -7.44 0.25 1.54
N PHE A 90 -7.82 1.31 2.25
CA PHE A 90 -7.66 1.38 3.70
C PHE A 90 -8.99 1.77 4.37
N TYR A 91 -9.40 1.02 5.39
CA TYR A 91 -10.63 1.30 6.12
C TYR A 91 -10.41 2.44 7.13
N ILE A 92 -11.29 3.44 7.07
CA ILE A 92 -11.38 4.55 8.01
C ILE A 92 -12.73 4.43 8.72
N PRO A 93 -12.84 4.56 10.04
CA PRO A 93 -14.13 4.68 10.71
C PRO A 93 -14.87 5.97 10.32
N GLU A 94 -16.20 5.91 10.26
CA GLU A 94 -17.06 7.04 9.86
C GLU A 94 -16.75 8.34 10.60
N GLU A 95 -16.48 8.23 11.91
CA GLU A 95 -16.27 9.39 12.75
C GLU A 95 -15.04 10.24 12.36
N TYR A 96 -14.12 9.67 11.57
CA TYR A 96 -12.92 10.36 11.10
C TYR A 96 -12.97 10.74 9.62
N ALA A 97 -13.92 10.20 8.86
CA ALA A 97 -13.94 10.27 7.39
C ALA A 97 -13.85 11.71 6.87
N GLN A 98 -14.73 12.59 7.36
CA GLN A 98 -14.77 14.00 6.93
C GLN A 98 -13.49 14.77 7.29
N SER A 99 -13.00 14.61 8.52
CA SER A 99 -11.77 15.30 8.95
C SER A 99 -10.54 14.87 8.15
N LEU A 100 -10.51 13.60 7.74
CA LEU A 100 -9.38 13.02 7.03
C LEU A 100 -9.43 13.34 5.53
N GLU A 101 -10.63 13.44 4.94
CA GLU A 101 -10.79 13.82 3.53
C GLU A 101 -10.07 15.15 3.22
N ASP A 102 -10.29 16.18 4.03
CA ASP A 102 -9.64 17.49 3.89
C ASP A 102 -8.11 17.40 4.04
N LYS A 103 -7.65 16.55 4.96
CA LYS A 103 -6.22 16.35 5.26
C LYS A 103 -5.52 15.43 4.28
N VAL A 104 -6.23 14.66 3.47
CA VAL A 104 -5.64 13.75 2.48
C VAL A 104 -5.56 14.42 1.11
N ARG A 105 -6.49 15.33 0.81
CA ARG A 105 -6.60 16.01 -0.49
C ARG A 105 -5.30 16.68 -0.95
N ASP A 106 -4.59 17.33 -0.04
CA ASP A 106 -3.41 18.15 -0.35
C ASP A 106 -2.09 17.55 0.16
N HIS A 107 -2.14 16.42 0.86
CA HIS A 107 -0.99 15.84 1.56
C HIS A 107 -0.51 14.55 0.90
N GLN A 108 0.79 14.32 0.95
CA GLN A 108 1.40 13.07 0.49
C GLN A 108 1.20 12.02 1.59
N GLY A 109 0.50 10.94 1.25
CA GLY A 109 0.32 9.81 2.15
C GLY A 109 1.35 8.72 1.91
N GLU A 110 1.58 7.91 2.94
CA GLU A 110 2.43 6.73 2.85
C GLU A 110 1.76 5.56 3.58
N LEU A 111 1.95 4.34 3.07
CA LEU A 111 1.54 3.13 3.76
C LEU A 111 2.68 2.54 4.55
N ALA A 112 2.46 2.33 5.84
CA ALA A 112 3.29 1.46 6.64
C ALA A 112 2.81 0.02 6.42
N LEU A 113 3.67 -0.81 5.83
CA LEU A 113 3.39 -2.20 5.49
C LEU A 113 4.28 -3.15 6.28
N SER A 114 3.82 -4.39 6.37
CA SER A 114 4.58 -5.54 6.85
C SER A 114 4.55 -6.60 5.77
N VAL A 115 5.72 -6.93 5.22
CA VAL A 115 5.85 -7.87 4.08
C VAL A 115 6.50 -9.16 4.56
N ASP A 116 5.80 -10.29 4.44
CA ASP A 116 6.36 -11.58 4.84
C ASP A 116 7.36 -12.15 3.81
N ARG A 117 7.99 -13.29 4.14
CA ARG A 117 8.96 -13.96 3.25
C ARG A 117 8.35 -14.54 1.98
N GLN A 118 7.03 -14.61 1.89
CA GLN A 118 6.30 -15.07 0.70
C GLN A 118 5.90 -13.88 -0.18
N GLY A 119 6.13 -12.64 0.27
CA GLY A 119 5.76 -11.42 -0.42
C GLY A 119 4.31 -11.00 -0.20
N ASN A 120 3.63 -11.55 0.81
CA ASN A 120 2.32 -11.03 1.21
C ASN A 120 2.52 -9.73 1.99
N ALA A 121 1.90 -8.65 1.51
CA ALA A 121 1.88 -7.38 2.20
C ALA A 121 0.63 -7.26 3.07
N ALA A 122 0.82 -6.76 4.29
CA ALA A 122 -0.28 -6.38 5.18
C ALA A 122 -0.12 -4.92 5.58
N ILE A 123 -1.18 -4.13 5.42
CA ILE A 123 -1.20 -2.75 5.89
C ILE A 123 -1.17 -2.74 7.41
N ARG A 124 -0.21 -1.99 7.97
CA ARG A 124 -0.09 -1.72 9.40
C ARG A 124 -0.71 -0.39 9.77
N ASP A 125 -0.44 0.63 8.97
CA ASP A 125 -0.98 1.96 9.18
C ASP A 125 -0.96 2.79 7.90
N LEU A 126 -1.71 3.89 7.92
CA LEU A 126 -1.64 4.97 6.95
C LEU A 126 -0.95 6.16 7.63
N LEU A 127 0.08 6.70 6.98
CA LEU A 127 0.82 7.88 7.43
C LEU A 127 0.46 9.07 6.54
N ILE A 128 0.30 10.23 7.15
CA ILE A 128 0.12 11.52 6.48
C ILE A 128 1.19 12.44 7.03
N ASP A 129 2.06 12.97 6.17
CA ASP A 129 3.26 13.73 6.56
C ASP A 129 4.10 13.00 7.64
N GLY A 130 4.24 11.67 7.49
CA GLY A 130 4.98 10.81 8.42
C GLY A 130 4.29 10.55 9.77
N LYS A 131 3.05 11.01 9.98
CA LYS A 131 2.27 10.78 11.22
C LYS A 131 1.11 9.81 11.00
N PRO A 132 0.77 8.95 11.98
CA PRO A 132 -0.39 8.08 11.88
C PRO A 132 -1.68 8.86 11.60
N TRP A 133 -2.48 8.40 10.64
CA TRP A 133 -3.69 9.10 10.19
C TRP A 133 -4.65 9.44 11.34
N LYS A 134 -4.72 8.60 12.38
CA LYS A 134 -5.56 8.83 13.57
C LYS A 134 -5.18 10.09 14.32
N GLU A 135 -3.88 10.35 14.46
CA GLU A 135 -3.38 11.55 15.13
C GLU A 135 -3.74 12.78 14.31
N VAL A 136 -3.59 12.70 12.98
CA VAL A 136 -3.89 13.79 12.07
C VAL A 136 -5.40 14.09 12.07
N ALA A 137 -6.25 13.06 12.03
CA ALA A 137 -7.72 13.18 12.09
C ALA A 137 -8.23 13.78 13.41
N GLN A 138 -7.59 13.47 14.55
CA GLN A 138 -8.01 13.93 15.87
C GLN A 138 -7.55 15.36 16.21
N THR A 139 -6.62 15.94 15.46
CA THR A 139 -6.07 17.28 15.71
C THR A 139 -7.04 18.42 15.30
N SER A 140 -8.33 18.12 15.13
CA SER A 140 -9.38 19.14 14.96
C SER A 140 -9.74 19.75 16.31
N HIS A 141 -8.99 20.77 16.74
CA HIS A 141 -9.36 21.70 17.80
C HIS A 141 -8.94 23.12 17.42
#